data_AF-A0A3B0ME82-F1
#
_entry.id   AF-A0A3B0ME82-F1
#
_cell.length_a   1.000
_cell.length_b   1.000
_cell.length_c   1.000
_cell.angle_alpha   90.00
_cell.angle_beta   90.00
_cell.angle_gamma   90.00
#
_symmetry.space_group_name_H-M   'P 1'
#
loop_
_entity.id
_entity.type
_entity.pdbx_description
1 polymer ?
#
loop_
_entity_poly.entity_id
_entity_poly.type
_entity_poly.pdbx_seq_one_letter_code
_entity_poly.pdbx_strand_id
1 'polypeptide(L)'
;MKLYLTPSEQKTIEELSQAVGKTTKRVVTRSRAVGRNPFEGRSVSERTEDTPLLTEDQARRMDLDEVILVIDAQMPIRARRIKYFDDPALKVLHAGQAGSFPYPDEDGLRRDRQMSETRETVEKLKQELQEVRAASGANGSGAAAASTAAEAHVTENQDPKPALSGRARGRAARAAAGGVGQGKLSLDIDRLGINRADRTALASAIQTTKAIIAEHV
;
A
#
# COMPACT_ATOMS: atom_id res chain seq x y z
N MET A 1 6.67 17.78 0.26
CA MET A 1 7.89 16.98 -0.06
C MET A 1 7.86 16.54 -1.52
N LYS A 2 8.85 16.97 -2.32
CA LYS A 2 9.05 16.56 -3.72
C LYS A 2 10.40 15.86 -3.87
N LEU A 3 10.44 14.79 -4.66
CA LEU A 3 11.65 14.01 -4.95
C LEU A 3 11.95 14.11 -6.44
N TYR A 4 13.17 14.54 -6.79
CA TYR A 4 13.62 14.62 -8.18
C TYR A 4 14.73 13.59 -8.42
N LEU A 5 14.44 12.64 -9.31
CA LEU A 5 15.35 11.59 -9.75
C LEU A 5 15.87 11.97 -11.13
N THR A 6 17.14 12.37 -11.22
CA THR A 6 17.87 12.65 -12.49
C THR A 6 16.97 13.23 -13.60
N PRO A 7 16.46 14.45 -13.41
CA PRO A 7 15.42 15.00 -14.28
C PRO A 7 15.95 15.13 -15.71
N SER A 8 15.33 14.40 -16.64
CA SER A 8 15.74 14.38 -18.05
C SER A 8 14.95 15.38 -18.90
N GLU A 9 13.77 15.80 -18.44
CA GLU A 9 12.92 16.75 -19.13
C GLU A 9 13.29 18.20 -18.76
N GLN A 10 13.33 19.08 -19.77
CA GLN A 10 13.67 20.49 -19.59
C GLN A 10 12.78 21.19 -18.55
N LYS A 11 11.46 20.92 -18.59
CA LYS A 11 10.49 21.51 -17.66
C LYS A 11 10.76 21.06 -16.21
N THR A 12 11.17 19.81 -16.00
CA THR A 12 11.48 19.29 -14.67
C THR A 12 12.80 19.85 -14.14
N ILE A 13 13.77 20.14 -15.03
CA ILE A 13 15.03 20.80 -14.65
C ILE A 13 14.76 22.24 -14.18
N GLU A 14 13.94 22.97 -14.91
CA GLU A 14 13.51 24.32 -14.54
C GLU A 14 12.72 24.30 -13.22
N GLU A 15 11.80 23.36 -13.06
CA GLU A 15 11.04 23.18 -11.82
C GLU A 15 11.95 22.87 -10.63
N LEU A 16 12.94 21.98 -10.81
CA LEU A 16 13.91 21.64 -9.78
C LEU A 16 14.74 22.85 -9.36
N SER A 17 15.26 23.62 -10.33
CA SER A 17 16.04 24.83 -10.07
C SER A 17 15.23 25.86 -9.27
N GLN A 18 13.96 26.04 -9.63
CA GLN A 18 13.03 26.91 -8.90
C GLN A 18 12.71 26.38 -7.50
N ALA A 19 12.52 25.06 -7.36
CA ALA A 19 12.17 24.42 -6.08
C ALA A 19 13.32 24.45 -5.06
N VAL A 20 14.56 24.35 -5.52
CA VAL A 20 15.77 24.43 -4.67
C VAL A 20 16.03 25.89 -4.25
N GLY A 21 15.77 26.85 -5.15
CA GLY A 21 15.86 28.28 -4.86
C GLY A 21 17.27 28.86 -5.06
N LYS A 22 17.50 30.04 -4.49
CA LYS A 22 18.73 30.83 -4.64
C LYS A 22 19.50 30.91 -3.32
N THR A 23 20.81 31.02 -3.41
CA THR A 23 21.71 31.28 -2.29
C THR A 23 22.52 32.55 -2.53
N THR A 24 23.01 33.15 -1.46
CA THR A 24 23.92 34.30 -1.52
C THR A 24 25.36 33.79 -1.55
N LYS A 25 26.08 34.11 -2.62
CA LYS A 25 27.49 33.76 -2.78
C LYS A 25 28.35 34.99 -2.49
N ARG A 26 29.28 34.87 -1.55
CA ARG A 26 30.32 35.89 -1.30
C ARG A 26 31.45 35.70 -2.31
N VAL A 27 31.53 36.59 -3.28
CA VAL A 27 32.59 36.62 -4.29
C VAL A 27 33.70 37.54 -3.80
N VAL A 28 34.86 36.95 -3.54
CA VAL A 28 36.04 37.66 -3.04
C VAL A 28 37.03 37.83 -4.18
N THR A 29 37.24 39.06 -4.63
CA THR A 29 38.25 39.43 -5.62
C THR A 29 39.54 39.80 -4.89
N ARG A 30 40.60 39.01 -5.06
CA ARG A 30 41.93 39.31 -4.51
C ARG A 30 42.85 39.76 -5.63
N SER A 31 43.40 40.97 -5.52
CA SER A 31 44.43 41.47 -6.42
C SER A 31 45.79 41.48 -5.72
N ARG A 32 46.85 41.24 -6.50
CA ARG A 32 48.24 41.29 -6.06
C ARG A 32 49.02 42.23 -6.98
N ALA A 33 49.62 43.28 -6.44
CA ALA A 33 50.57 44.10 -7.19
C ALA A 33 51.86 43.29 -7.47
N VAL A 34 52.25 43.20 -8.74
CA VAL A 34 53.51 42.59 -9.16
C VAL A 34 54.54 43.72 -9.25
N GLY A 35 55.29 43.93 -8.16
CA GLY A 35 56.28 45.01 -8.03
C GLY A 35 57.19 44.84 -6.80
N ARG A 36 58.20 45.70 -6.66
CA ARG A 36 59.39 45.59 -5.78
C ARG A 36 59.13 45.22 -4.30
N ASN A 37 57.92 45.44 -3.76
CA ASN A 37 57.56 45.09 -2.39
C ASN A 37 56.60 43.88 -2.34
N PRO A 38 57.05 42.69 -1.90
CA PRO A 38 56.23 41.47 -1.90
C PRO A 38 55.15 41.39 -0.79
N PHE A 39 55.09 42.38 0.11
CA PHE A 39 54.22 42.37 1.30
C PHE A 39 53.06 43.37 1.27
N GLU A 40 53.13 44.44 0.48
CA GLU A 40 52.20 45.60 0.59
C GLU A 40 51.07 45.62 -0.46
N GLY A 41 51.07 44.69 -1.42
CA GLY A 41 50.22 44.79 -2.61
C GLY A 41 48.97 43.92 -2.64
N ARG A 42 48.46 43.41 -1.51
CA ARG A 42 47.30 42.48 -1.49
C ARG A 42 46.02 43.20 -1.10
N SER A 43 45.24 43.64 -2.07
CA SER A 43 43.88 44.12 -1.84
C SER A 43 42.86 42.99 -2.04
N VAL A 44 41.85 42.96 -1.17
CA VAL A 44 40.74 42.01 -1.21
C VAL A 44 39.45 42.82 -1.23
N SER A 45 38.65 42.64 -2.28
CA SER A 45 37.31 43.24 -2.40
C SER A 45 36.28 42.12 -2.29
N GLU A 46 35.30 42.28 -1.40
CA GLU A 46 34.22 41.32 -1.22
C GLU A 46 32.92 41.88 -1.79
N ARG A 47 32.19 41.05 -2.54
CA ARG A 47 30.85 41.35 -3.05
C ARG A 47 29.91 40.19 -2.75
N THR A 48 28.66 40.47 -2.49
CA THR A 48 27.62 39.45 -2.31
C THR A 48 26.75 39.43 -3.56
N GLU A 49 26.65 38.28 -4.19
CA GLU A 49 25.86 38.06 -5.41
C GLU A 49 24.84 36.95 -5.18
N ASP A 50 23.63 37.13 -5.70
CA ASP A 50 22.58 36.11 -5.64
C ASP A 50 22.83 35.08 -6.76
N THR A 51 23.03 33.82 -6.38
CA THR A 51 23.32 32.71 -7.30
C THR A 51 22.32 31.57 -7.04
N PRO A 52 21.77 30.91 -8.08
CA PRO A 52 20.96 29.71 -7.87
C PRO A 52 21.75 28.63 -7.12
N LEU A 53 21.11 27.93 -6.17
CA LEU A 53 21.75 26.83 -5.42
C LEU A 53 22.18 25.68 -6.35
N LEU A 54 21.35 25.40 -7.35
CA LEU A 54 21.61 24.45 -8.41
C LEU A 54 21.29 25.12 -9.74
N THR A 55 22.31 25.25 -10.59
CA THR A 55 22.10 25.75 -11.96
C THR A 55 21.42 24.70 -12.83
N GLU A 56 20.71 25.12 -13.88
CA GLU A 56 20.06 24.20 -14.82
C GLU A 56 21.06 23.25 -15.50
N ASP A 57 22.26 23.74 -15.82
CA ASP A 57 23.33 22.93 -16.38
C ASP A 57 23.86 21.89 -15.39
N GLN A 58 23.95 22.24 -14.10
CA GLN A 58 24.32 21.26 -13.06
C GLN A 58 23.23 20.22 -12.89
N ALA A 59 21.95 20.63 -12.88
CA ALA A 59 20.81 19.72 -12.82
C ALA A 59 20.78 18.75 -14.01
N ARG A 60 21.08 19.24 -15.22
CA ARG A 60 21.17 18.41 -16.45
C ARG A 60 22.29 17.37 -16.39
N ARG A 61 23.43 17.74 -15.78
CA ARG A 61 24.62 16.89 -15.66
C ARG A 61 24.65 16.09 -14.35
N MET A 62 23.54 16.01 -13.63
CA MET A 62 23.46 15.20 -12.43
C MET A 62 23.66 13.72 -12.74
N ASP A 63 24.36 13.03 -11.86
CA ASP A 63 24.55 11.60 -11.97
C ASP A 63 23.23 10.85 -11.75
N LEU A 64 23.09 9.68 -12.38
CA LEU A 64 21.90 8.83 -12.25
C LEU A 64 21.69 8.33 -10.80
N ASP A 65 22.75 8.32 -10.01
CA ASP A 65 22.73 7.87 -8.62
C ASP A 65 22.57 9.02 -7.63
N GLU A 66 22.33 10.24 -8.11
CA GLU A 66 22.03 11.39 -7.27
C GLU A 66 20.55 11.75 -7.31
N VAL A 67 20.02 12.11 -6.15
CA VAL A 67 18.62 12.48 -5.96
C VAL A 67 18.56 13.76 -5.16
N ILE A 68 17.68 14.66 -5.57
CA ILE A 68 17.40 15.87 -4.81
C ILE A 68 16.05 15.75 -4.15
N LEU A 69 16.06 15.97 -2.84
CA LEU A 69 14.88 15.97 -2.01
C LEU A 69 14.57 17.41 -1.58
N VAL A 70 13.41 17.89 -1.99
CA VAL A 70 12.89 19.20 -1.61
C VAL A 70 11.81 18.99 -0.55
N ILE A 71 12.12 19.37 0.69
CA ILE A 71 11.21 19.31 1.83
C ILE A 71 10.75 20.74 2.12
N ASP A 72 9.45 20.89 2.38
CA ASP A 72 8.87 22.19 2.70
C ASP A 72 9.49 22.72 4.00
N ALA A 73 9.82 24.02 4.03
CA ALA A 73 10.45 24.70 5.17
C ALA A 73 11.84 24.17 5.60
N GLN A 74 12.52 23.36 4.78
CA GLN A 74 13.90 22.93 5.04
C GLN A 74 14.82 23.19 3.85
N MET A 75 16.13 23.17 4.11
CA MET A 75 17.11 23.22 3.03
C MET A 75 17.02 21.95 2.18
N PRO A 76 17.17 22.07 0.84
CA PRO A 76 17.13 20.92 -0.05
C PRO A 76 18.30 19.97 0.23
N ILE A 77 18.03 18.67 0.14
CA ILE A 77 19.00 17.60 0.46
C ILE A 77 19.43 16.91 -0.83
N ARG A 78 20.74 16.86 -1.08
CA ARG A 78 21.34 16.01 -2.13
C ARG A 78 21.74 14.68 -1.52
N ALA A 79 21.17 13.60 -2.02
CA ALA A 79 21.39 12.25 -1.50
C ALA A 79 21.79 11.29 -2.63
N ARG A 80 22.39 10.16 -2.26
CA ARG A 80 22.69 9.06 -3.18
C ARG A 80 21.54 8.06 -3.22
N ARG A 81 21.10 7.70 -4.43
CA ARG A 81 20.10 6.65 -4.67
C ARG A 81 20.67 5.30 -4.31
N ILE A 82 19.99 4.57 -3.43
CA ILE A 82 20.35 3.20 -3.10
C ILE A 82 19.63 2.26 -4.08
N LYS A 83 20.40 1.45 -4.81
CA LYS A 83 19.87 0.37 -5.65
C LYS A 83 19.90 -0.93 -4.85
N TYR A 84 18.76 -1.58 -4.73
CA TYR A 84 18.62 -2.80 -3.91
C TYR A 84 19.54 -3.95 -4.36
N PHE A 85 19.95 -3.98 -5.63
CA PHE A 85 20.82 -5.02 -6.18
C PHE A 85 22.32 -4.70 -6.09
N ASP A 86 22.70 -3.42 -5.98
CA ASP A 86 24.10 -2.99 -5.85
C ASP A 86 24.52 -2.84 -4.38
N ASP A 87 23.58 -2.53 -3.49
CA ASP A 87 23.88 -2.32 -2.09
C ASP A 87 24.21 -3.65 -1.37
N PRO A 88 25.36 -3.77 -0.69
CA PRO A 88 25.76 -5.03 -0.04
C PRO A 88 24.77 -5.55 1.00
N ALA A 89 24.10 -4.67 1.75
CA ALA A 89 23.14 -5.08 2.77
C ALA A 89 21.81 -5.50 2.15
N LEU A 90 21.29 -4.72 1.20
CA LEU A 90 20.02 -5.03 0.52
C LEU A 90 20.13 -6.18 -0.46
N LYS A 91 21.30 -6.38 -1.08
CA LYS A 91 21.54 -7.48 -2.02
C LYS A 91 21.38 -8.85 -1.36
N VAL A 92 21.82 -8.99 -0.11
CA VAL A 92 21.64 -10.22 0.67
C VAL A 92 20.16 -10.47 0.96
N LEU A 93 19.42 -9.42 1.34
CA LEU A 93 17.97 -9.51 1.54
C LEU A 93 17.24 -9.87 0.25
N HIS A 94 17.61 -9.25 -0.87
CA HIS A 94 17.05 -9.55 -2.19
C HIS A 94 17.35 -11.00 -2.62
N ALA A 95 18.57 -11.50 -2.41
CA ALA A 95 18.93 -12.88 -2.73
C ALA A 95 18.22 -13.91 -1.83
N GLY A 96 17.92 -13.54 -0.58
CA GLY A 96 17.16 -14.36 0.37
C GLY A 96 15.64 -14.33 0.16
N GLN A 97 15.13 -13.41 -0.67
CA GLN A 97 13.72 -13.36 -1.05
C GLN A 97 13.44 -14.45 -2.09
N ALA A 98 13.02 -15.62 -1.61
CA ALA A 98 12.51 -16.71 -2.44
C ALA A 98 11.01 -16.91 -2.14
N GLY A 99 10.17 -16.81 -3.17
CA GLY A 99 8.72 -16.96 -3.06
C GLY A 99 8.01 -16.54 -4.35
N SER A 100 6.83 -17.09 -4.60
CA SER A 100 6.11 -16.90 -5.87
C SER A 100 5.64 -15.48 -6.12
N PHE A 101 5.55 -14.59 -5.12
CA PHE A 101 4.78 -13.36 -5.28
C PHE A 101 5.10 -12.23 -4.30
N PRO A 102 5.23 -10.99 -4.83
CA PRO A 102 4.62 -9.78 -4.30
C PRO A 102 3.36 -9.37 -5.09
N TYR A 103 3.11 -9.98 -6.24
CA TYR A 103 1.87 -9.80 -7.03
C TYR A 103 0.73 -10.66 -6.44
N PRO A 104 -0.55 -10.30 -6.64
CA PRO A 104 -1.65 -11.16 -6.21
C PRO A 104 -1.56 -12.50 -6.95
N ASP A 105 -1.87 -13.61 -6.28
CA ASP A 105 -1.97 -14.91 -6.93
C ASP A 105 -2.89 -14.81 -8.17
N GLU A 106 -2.45 -15.31 -9.32
CA GLU A 106 -3.24 -15.32 -10.57
C GLU A 106 -4.64 -15.93 -10.36
N ASP A 107 -4.75 -16.91 -9.47
CA ASP A 107 -6.00 -17.56 -9.09
C ASP A 107 -6.89 -16.68 -8.20
N GLY A 108 -6.32 -15.72 -7.46
CA GLY A 108 -7.05 -14.67 -6.74
C GLY A 108 -7.68 -13.67 -7.71
N LEU A 109 -6.90 -13.19 -8.69
CA LEU A 109 -7.36 -12.28 -9.74
C LEU A 109 -8.48 -12.88 -10.60
N ARG A 110 -8.39 -14.18 -10.92
CA ARG A 110 -9.44 -14.90 -11.65
C ARG A 110 -10.72 -15.03 -10.84
N ARG A 111 -10.61 -15.36 -9.55
CA ARG A 111 -11.77 -15.44 -8.64
C ARG A 111 -12.43 -14.07 -8.47
N ASP A 112 -11.66 -13.00 -8.33
CA ASP A 112 -12.21 -11.65 -8.19
C ASP A 112 -12.95 -11.21 -9.47
N ARG A 113 -12.44 -11.56 -10.66
CA ARG A 113 -13.12 -11.30 -11.94
C ARG A 113 -14.44 -12.10 -12.06
N GLN A 114 -14.43 -13.38 -11.66
CA GLN A 114 -15.67 -14.18 -11.61
C GLN A 114 -16.67 -13.63 -10.58
N MET A 115 -16.18 -13.11 -9.45
CA MET A 115 -17.02 -12.50 -8.43
C MET A 115 -17.63 -11.16 -8.89
N SER A 116 -16.95 -10.38 -9.72
CA SER A 116 -17.55 -9.19 -10.35
C SER A 116 -18.61 -9.57 -11.39
N GLU A 117 -18.32 -10.54 -12.25
CA GLU A 117 -19.27 -11.01 -13.28
C GLU A 117 -20.54 -11.62 -12.66
N THR A 118 -20.39 -12.40 -11.58
CA THR A 118 -21.53 -12.96 -10.83
C THR A 118 -22.33 -11.89 -10.08
N ARG A 119 -21.69 -10.83 -9.57
CA ARG A 119 -22.41 -9.70 -8.95
C ARG A 119 -23.22 -8.92 -9.99
N GLU A 120 -22.63 -8.63 -11.15
CA GLU A 120 -23.32 -7.91 -12.23
C GLU A 120 -24.53 -8.69 -12.78
N THR A 121 -24.39 -10.01 -12.95
CA THR A 121 -25.51 -10.86 -13.40
C THR A 121 -26.63 -10.92 -12.37
N VAL A 122 -26.30 -11.02 -11.07
CA VAL A 122 -27.30 -11.00 -9.99
C VAL A 122 -28.00 -9.64 -9.89
N GLU A 123 -27.29 -8.54 -10.12
CA GLU A 123 -27.88 -7.20 -10.14
C GLU A 123 -28.83 -7.01 -11.33
N LYS A 124 -28.45 -7.46 -12.53
CA LYS A 124 -29.34 -7.46 -13.71
C LYS A 124 -30.58 -8.31 -13.50
N LEU A 125 -30.42 -9.54 -13.00
CA LEU A 125 -31.54 -10.43 -12.67
C LEU A 125 -32.47 -9.83 -11.59
N LYS A 126 -31.92 -9.13 -10.60
CA LYS A 126 -32.73 -8.41 -9.60
C LYS A 126 -33.55 -7.28 -10.22
N GLN A 127 -32.98 -6.53 -11.16
CA GLN A 127 -33.69 -5.46 -11.87
C GLN A 127 -34.82 -6.03 -12.74
N GLU A 128 -34.55 -7.07 -13.52
CA GLU A 128 -35.57 -7.74 -14.35
C GLU A 128 -36.72 -8.32 -13.49
N LEU A 129 -36.41 -8.95 -12.36
CA LEU A 129 -37.44 -9.47 -11.44
C LEU A 129 -38.26 -8.35 -10.78
N GLN A 130 -37.65 -7.20 -10.51
CA GLN A 130 -38.36 -6.02 -10.01
C GLN A 130 -39.29 -5.44 -11.08
N GLU A 131 -38.85 -5.38 -12.34
CA GLU A 131 -39.65 -4.91 -13.47
C GLU A 131 -40.83 -5.85 -13.76
N VAL A 132 -40.61 -7.18 -13.75
CA VAL A 132 -41.70 -8.17 -13.89
C VAL A 132 -42.64 -8.12 -12.70
N ARG A 133 -42.15 -7.90 -11.48
CA ARG A 133 -42.99 -7.68 -10.30
C ARG A 133 -43.81 -6.40 -10.41
N ALA A 134 -43.23 -5.32 -10.96
CA ALA A 134 -43.95 -4.07 -11.20
C ALA A 134 -45.00 -4.22 -12.32
N ALA A 135 -44.70 -4.95 -13.39
CA ALA A 135 -45.62 -5.24 -14.49
C ALA A 135 -46.74 -6.21 -14.09
N SER A 136 -46.43 -7.22 -13.28
CA SER A 136 -47.42 -8.17 -12.72
C SER A 136 -48.26 -7.56 -11.59
N GLY A 137 -47.72 -6.56 -10.87
CA GLY A 137 -48.45 -5.76 -9.89
C GLY A 137 -49.56 -4.88 -10.48
N ALA A 138 -49.62 -4.72 -11.81
CA ALA A 138 -50.72 -4.08 -12.51
C ALA A 138 -51.85 -5.07 -12.91
N ASN A 139 -51.60 -6.39 -12.89
CA ASN A 139 -52.58 -7.43 -13.24
C ASN A 139 -53.08 -8.21 -12.01
N GLY A 140 -53.22 -7.54 -10.86
CA GLY A 140 -53.57 -8.19 -9.61
C GLY A 140 -54.29 -7.29 -8.62
N SER A 141 -55.42 -6.71 -9.01
CA SER A 141 -56.40 -6.17 -8.05
C SER A 141 -57.79 -6.76 -8.29
N GLY A 142 -58.21 -7.69 -7.42
CA GLY A 142 -59.63 -7.97 -7.20
C GLY A 142 -60.00 -9.40 -6.77
N ALA A 143 -60.06 -9.62 -5.44
CA ALA A 143 -61.04 -10.45 -4.67
C ALA A 143 -61.18 -11.97 -4.98
N ALA A 144 -61.65 -12.87 -4.11
CA ALA A 144 -61.82 -13.05 -2.67
C ALA A 144 -62.33 -14.50 -2.46
N ALA A 145 -61.99 -15.11 -1.31
CA ALA A 145 -62.72 -16.13 -0.53
C ALA A 145 -63.37 -17.40 -1.15
N ALA A 146 -63.06 -18.56 -0.52
CA ALA A 146 -63.92 -19.76 -0.27
C ALA A 146 -64.44 -20.55 -1.50
N SER A 147 -64.75 -21.85 -1.55
CA SER A 147 -64.80 -23.00 -0.64
C SER A 147 -65.16 -24.25 -1.50
N THR A 148 -64.68 -25.44 -1.11
CA THR A 148 -65.31 -26.80 -1.20
C THR A 148 -65.92 -27.36 -2.50
N ALA A 149 -65.56 -28.64 -2.76
CA ALA A 149 -66.33 -29.74 -3.39
C ALA A 149 -66.63 -29.63 -4.91
N ALA A 150 -66.63 -30.67 -5.74
CA ALA A 150 -66.30 -32.10 -5.64
C ALA A 150 -66.14 -32.66 -7.09
N GLU A 151 -65.24 -33.64 -7.22
CA GLU A 151 -65.30 -34.92 -7.99
C GLU A 151 -65.66 -35.02 -9.50
N ALA A 152 -64.72 -35.61 -10.26
CA ALA A 152 -64.89 -36.82 -11.11
C ALA A 152 -63.50 -37.23 -11.70
N HIS A 153 -62.73 -38.14 -11.07
CA HIS A 153 -62.52 -39.57 -11.41
C HIS A 153 -62.43 -39.89 -12.93
N VAL A 154 -61.35 -40.52 -13.44
CA VAL A 154 -61.05 -41.98 -13.48
C VAL A 154 -59.51 -42.21 -13.55
N THR A 155 -58.86 -42.83 -12.56
CA THR A 155 -58.35 -44.25 -12.47
C THR A 155 -57.12 -44.49 -13.36
N GLU A 156 -55.95 -44.97 -12.93
CA GLU A 156 -55.69 -46.18 -12.12
C GLU A 156 -54.20 -46.31 -11.69
N ASN A 157 -53.97 -46.60 -10.40
CA ASN A 157 -52.96 -47.47 -9.72
C ASN A 157 -51.47 -47.46 -10.21
N GLN A 158 -50.42 -47.42 -9.37
CA GLN A 158 -50.13 -48.24 -8.19
C GLN A 158 -49.02 -47.62 -7.31
N ASP A 159 -49.21 -47.63 -5.99
CA ASP A 159 -48.16 -47.60 -4.95
C ASP A 159 -47.61 -49.03 -4.72
N PRO A 160 -46.45 -49.22 -4.04
CA PRO A 160 -46.52 -49.44 -2.60
C PRO A 160 -45.48 -48.66 -1.75
N LYS A 161 -46.00 -48.09 -0.66
CA LYS A 161 -45.40 -47.73 0.65
C LYS A 161 -44.71 -48.94 1.35
N PRO A 162 -44.19 -48.86 2.60
CA PRO A 162 -43.77 -47.73 3.47
C PRO A 162 -42.43 -47.99 4.24
N ALA A 163 -41.91 -47.00 5.00
CA ALA A 163 -41.54 -47.16 6.43
C ALA A 163 -40.93 -45.88 7.04
N LEU A 164 -41.46 -45.50 8.19
CA LEU A 164 -41.05 -44.39 9.05
C LEU A 164 -40.00 -44.85 10.07
N SER A 165 -39.13 -43.94 10.52
CA SER A 165 -38.97 -43.57 11.94
C SER A 165 -37.60 -42.94 12.19
N GLY A 166 -37.61 -41.89 13.01
CA GLY A 166 -36.49 -40.99 13.17
C GLY A 166 -35.37 -41.47 14.10
N ARG A 167 -34.30 -40.69 14.12
CA ARG A 167 -33.58 -40.34 15.35
C ARG A 167 -32.58 -39.22 15.08
N ALA A 168 -32.52 -38.33 16.06
CA ALA A 168 -31.57 -37.24 16.22
C ALA A 168 -30.13 -37.61 15.85
N ARG A 169 -29.49 -36.73 15.08
CA ARG A 169 -28.04 -36.43 15.07
C ARG A 169 -27.95 -35.09 14.31
N GLY A 170 -27.75 -33.95 14.95
CA GLY A 170 -26.64 -33.70 15.85
C GLY A 170 -25.52 -33.04 15.04
N ARG A 171 -25.57 -31.71 14.95
CA ARG A 171 -24.42 -30.86 15.29
C ARG A 171 -23.08 -31.25 14.61
N ALA A 172 -22.97 -31.14 13.28
CA ALA A 172 -21.69 -31.37 12.59
C ALA A 172 -21.51 -30.57 11.28
N ALA A 173 -22.02 -29.34 11.19
CA ALA A 173 -21.73 -28.44 10.06
C ALA A 173 -21.36 -27.02 10.49
N ARG A 174 -20.96 -26.84 11.76
CA ARG A 174 -20.57 -25.53 12.33
C ARG A 174 -19.27 -25.59 13.13
N ALA A 175 -18.39 -26.54 12.80
CA ALA A 175 -17.09 -26.76 13.46
C ALA A 175 -15.88 -26.57 12.53
N ALA A 176 -16.07 -26.15 11.27
CA ALA A 176 -14.98 -25.91 10.32
C ALA A 176 -14.75 -24.42 9.98
N ALA A 177 -15.45 -23.50 10.67
CA ALA A 177 -15.35 -22.05 10.46
C ALA A 177 -14.92 -21.31 11.75
N GLY A 178 -14.11 -21.97 12.58
CA GLY A 178 -13.63 -21.44 13.87
C GLY A 178 -12.18 -21.83 14.08
N GLY A 179 -11.30 -21.36 13.21
CA GLY A 179 -9.87 -21.67 13.25
C GLY A 179 -9.08 -20.54 12.64
N VAL A 180 -9.25 -19.32 13.16
CA VAL A 180 -8.22 -18.27 13.01
C VAL A 180 -7.03 -18.79 13.81
N GLY A 181 -6.19 -19.58 13.15
CA GLY A 181 -4.91 -19.99 13.69
C GLY A 181 -4.15 -18.72 14.00
N GLN A 182 -4.01 -18.41 15.29
CA GLN A 182 -2.91 -17.59 15.76
C GLN A 182 -1.63 -18.35 15.41
N GLY A 183 -1.18 -18.21 14.17
CA GLY A 183 0.17 -18.55 13.77
C GLY A 183 1.07 -17.69 14.62
N LYS A 184 1.60 -18.26 15.68
CA LYS A 184 2.71 -17.66 16.42
C LYS A 184 3.84 -17.56 15.39
N LEU A 185 4.09 -16.36 14.89
CA LEU A 185 5.28 -16.05 14.11
C LEU A 185 6.47 -16.40 15.02
N SER A 186 7.09 -17.55 14.79
CA SER A 186 8.31 -17.94 15.48
C SER A 186 9.46 -17.22 14.80
N LEU A 187 9.87 -16.10 15.39
CA LEU A 187 11.11 -15.42 15.04
C LEU A 187 12.24 -16.09 15.85
N ASP A 188 13.18 -16.73 15.16
CA ASP A 188 14.39 -17.30 15.79
C ASP A 188 15.39 -16.17 16.07
N ILE A 189 15.23 -15.55 17.25
CA ILE A 189 16.00 -14.37 17.68
C ILE A 189 17.49 -14.70 17.89
N ASP A 190 17.83 -15.97 18.16
CA ASP A 190 19.22 -16.41 18.32
C ASP A 190 20.03 -16.29 17.01
N ARG A 191 19.36 -16.34 15.84
CA ARG A 191 20.00 -16.08 14.54
C ARG A 191 20.25 -14.59 14.27
N LEU A 192 19.66 -13.70 15.06
CA LEU A 192 19.81 -12.24 14.95
C LEU A 192 20.92 -11.69 15.86
N GLY A 193 21.66 -12.55 16.57
CA GLY A 193 22.84 -12.15 17.35
C GLY A 193 22.56 -11.34 18.62
N ILE A 194 21.32 -11.36 19.12
CA ILE A 194 20.92 -10.62 20.33
C ILE A 194 21.29 -11.45 21.56
N ASN A 195 22.14 -10.90 22.43
CA ASN A 195 22.61 -11.59 23.62
C ASN A 195 21.53 -11.62 24.71
N ARG A 196 21.60 -12.61 25.61
CA ARG A 196 20.58 -12.88 26.63
C ARG A 196 20.34 -11.70 27.60
N ALA A 197 21.31 -10.81 27.78
CA ALA A 197 21.19 -9.59 28.59
C ALA A 197 20.28 -8.53 27.92
N ASP A 198 20.27 -8.47 26.59
CA ASP A 198 19.42 -7.55 25.83
C ASP A 198 17.95 -7.98 25.89
N ARG A 199 17.70 -9.27 26.12
CA ARG A 199 16.35 -9.84 26.29
C ARG A 199 15.60 -9.27 27.49
N THR A 200 16.28 -9.07 28.62
CA THR A 200 15.66 -8.49 29.82
C THR A 200 15.42 -7.00 29.66
N ALA A 201 16.33 -6.29 28.99
CA ALA A 201 16.18 -4.87 28.68
C ALA A 201 14.99 -4.63 27.74
N LEU A 202 14.89 -5.41 26.66
CA LEU A 202 13.78 -5.33 25.70
C LEU A 202 12.44 -5.71 26.34
N ALA A 203 12.40 -6.76 27.17
CA ALA A 203 11.18 -7.15 27.87
C ALA A 203 10.69 -6.07 28.85
N SER A 204 11.60 -5.33 29.48
CA SER A 204 11.25 -4.20 30.36
C SER A 204 10.81 -2.94 29.60
N ALA A 205 11.31 -2.75 28.37
CA ALA A 205 11.01 -1.57 27.55
C ALA A 205 9.67 -1.67 26.80
N ILE A 206 9.16 -2.89 26.58
CA ILE A 206 7.91 -3.09 25.84
C ILE A 206 6.73 -2.86 26.78
N GLN A 207 6.13 -1.67 26.69
CA GLN A 207 4.82 -1.41 27.28
C GLN A 207 3.79 -2.31 26.60
N THR A 208 3.25 -3.25 27.37
CA THR A 208 2.24 -4.18 26.86
C THR A 208 0.90 -3.45 26.78
N THR A 209 0.10 -3.72 25.75
CA THR A 209 -1.21 -3.10 25.53
C THR A 209 -2.14 -3.21 26.75
N LYS A 210 -1.99 -4.28 27.54
CA LYS A 210 -2.70 -4.47 28.81
C LYS A 210 -2.32 -3.45 29.88
N ALA A 211 -1.06 -3.03 29.94
CA ALA A 211 -0.58 -2.02 30.90
C ALA A 211 -1.13 -0.63 30.53
N ILE A 212 -1.12 -0.30 29.24
CA ILE A 212 -1.68 0.97 28.72
C ILE A 212 -3.19 1.07 29.00
N ILE A 213 -3.92 -0.04 28.84
CA ILE A 213 -5.37 -0.07 29.10
C ILE A 213 -5.69 0.07 30.60
N ALA A 214 -4.83 -0.44 31.50
CA ALA A 214 -5.03 -0.35 32.94
C ALA A 214 -4.77 1.05 33.52
N GLU A 215 -4.02 1.90 32.81
CA GLU A 215 -3.72 3.27 33.24
C GLU A 215 -4.82 4.27 32.82
N HIS A 216 -5.67 3.89 31.87
CA HIS A 216 -6.71 4.74 31.28
C HIS A 216 -8.16 4.30 31.59
N VAL A 217 -8.35 3.41 32.57
CA VAL A 217 -9.67 2.99 33.11
C VAL A 217 -9.70 3.26 34.61
#